data_AF-A0A101HWG5-F1
#
_entry.id   AF-A0A101HWG5-F1
#
_cell.length_a   1.000
_cell.length_b   1.000
_cell.length_c   1.000
_cell.angle_alpha   90.00
_cell.angle_beta   90.00
_cell.angle_gamma   90.00
#
_symmetry.space_group_name_H-M   'P 1'
#
loop_
_entity.id
_entity.type
_entity.pdbx_description
1 polymer ?
#
loop_
_entity_poly.entity_id
_entity_poly.type
_entity_poly.pdbx_seq_one_letter_code
_entity_poly.pdbx_strand_id
1 'polypeptide(L)'
;MSITKNLAGQLKKIQAELTIPHISLLDLEKLSLETKKAFDEAIKRLEIKRDFLKKADIRRDHLKLWKHKGKQVILPINWRYLLSVPFIYGMIIPAIVWHIGLEIYHQVCFRFYGIPLVKPREYFIYDRQLLSYLNPWEKVNCYYCSYVNNLIRYSSEIGGRTERYWCPIKYVRRVDKAHSQYSQFIDIKDEKTLRQEWNKLRDFSDIDSKE
;
A
#
# COMPACT_ATOMS: atom_id res chain seq x y z
N MET A 1 -14.13 -9.45 -22.25
CA MET A 1 -15.56 -9.09 -22.38
C MET A 1 -16.34 -9.12 -21.07
N SER A 2 -16.06 -10.04 -20.12
CA SER A 2 -16.77 -10.09 -18.82
C SER A 2 -16.39 -8.95 -17.84
N ILE A 3 -15.09 -8.63 -17.70
CA ILE A 3 -14.59 -7.62 -16.73
C ILE A 3 -15.14 -6.22 -17.02
N THR A 4 -15.10 -5.79 -18.28
CA THR A 4 -15.57 -4.47 -18.71
C THR A 4 -17.08 -4.28 -18.53
N LYS A 5 -17.87 -5.35 -18.69
CA LYS A 5 -19.32 -5.29 -18.45
C LYS A 5 -19.65 -5.17 -16.96
N ASN A 6 -18.91 -5.85 -16.08
CA ASN A 6 -19.12 -5.79 -14.64
C ASN A 6 -18.79 -4.40 -14.07
N LEU A 7 -17.61 -3.86 -14.41
CA LEU A 7 -17.17 -2.54 -13.96
C LEU A 7 -18.11 -1.42 -14.46
N ALA A 8 -18.53 -1.47 -15.73
CA ALA A 8 -19.47 -0.50 -16.27
C ALA A 8 -20.85 -0.56 -15.58
N GLY A 9 -21.29 -1.74 -15.16
CA GLY A 9 -22.52 -1.92 -14.38
C GLY A 9 -22.41 -1.30 -12.99
N GLN A 10 -21.30 -1.53 -12.28
CA GLN A 10 -21.04 -0.93 -10.97
C GLN A 10 -20.96 0.60 -11.06
N LEU A 11 -20.26 1.14 -12.07
CA LEU A 11 -20.16 2.59 -12.28
C LEU A 11 -21.51 3.24 -12.58
N LYS A 12 -22.39 2.58 -13.35
CA LYS A 12 -23.76 3.08 -13.59
C LYS A 12 -24.60 3.11 -12.31
N LYS A 13 -24.45 2.11 -11.44
CA LYS A 13 -25.14 2.06 -10.14
C LYS A 13 -24.68 3.21 -9.23
N ILE A 14 -23.36 3.43 -9.17
CA ILE A 14 -22.72 4.52 -8.43
C ILE A 14 -23.17 5.89 -8.95
N GLN A 15 -23.27 6.05 -10.27
CA GLN A 15 -23.77 7.28 -10.90
C GLN A 15 -25.24 7.57 -10.54
N ALA A 16 -26.08 6.54 -10.44
CA ALA A 16 -27.47 6.70 -10.03
C ALA A 16 -27.60 7.14 -8.56
N GLU A 17 -26.77 6.61 -7.66
CA GLU A 17 -26.71 7.02 -6.25
C GLU A 17 -26.22 8.46 -6.07
N LEU A 18 -25.27 8.93 -6.91
CA LEU A 18 -24.78 10.31 -6.90
C LEU A 18 -25.80 11.37 -7.36
N THR A 19 -26.87 10.97 -8.03
CA THR A 19 -27.87 11.89 -8.58
C THR A 19 -28.92 12.31 -7.53
N ILE A 20 -28.87 11.74 -6.33
CA ILE A 20 -29.79 12.04 -5.23
C ILE A 20 -29.38 13.38 -4.56
N PRO A 21 -30.30 14.35 -4.35
CA PRO A 21 -29.95 15.71 -3.92
C PRO A 21 -29.43 15.85 -2.47
N HIS A 22 -29.58 14.83 -1.63
CA HIS A 22 -29.07 14.82 -0.25
C HIS A 22 -28.29 13.53 0.03
N ILE A 23 -27.01 13.52 -0.32
CA ILE A 23 -26.11 12.42 0.03
C ILE A 23 -25.30 12.84 1.25
N SER A 24 -25.27 11.99 2.28
CA SER A 24 -24.45 12.23 3.46
C SER A 24 -22.96 12.13 3.12
N LEU A 25 -22.10 12.86 3.84
CA LEU A 25 -20.64 12.75 3.66
C LEU A 25 -20.12 11.31 3.84
N LEU A 26 -20.80 10.54 4.68
CA LEU A 26 -20.49 9.16 5.00
C LEU A 26 -20.81 8.24 3.81
N ASP A 27 -21.92 8.48 3.13
CA ASP A 27 -22.28 7.75 1.91
C ASP A 27 -21.34 8.09 0.76
N LEU A 28 -20.90 9.34 0.64
CA LEU A 28 -19.86 9.73 -0.35
C LEU A 28 -18.51 9.06 -0.09
N GLU A 29 -18.09 8.94 1.16
CA GLU A 29 -16.84 8.26 1.52
C GLU A 29 -16.93 6.76 1.20
N LYS A 30 -18.04 6.11 1.58
CA LYS A 30 -18.33 4.71 1.23
C LYS A 30 -18.30 4.50 -0.28
N LEU A 31 -18.96 5.37 -1.03
CA LEU A 31 -19.02 5.29 -2.48
C LEU A 31 -17.63 5.46 -3.13
N SER A 32 -16.84 6.40 -2.64
CA SER A 32 -15.45 6.61 -3.09
C SER A 32 -14.61 5.35 -2.86
N LEU A 33 -14.75 4.74 -1.68
CA LEU A 33 -14.06 3.52 -1.32
C LEU A 33 -14.51 2.32 -2.18
N GLU A 34 -15.80 2.12 -2.37
CA GLU A 34 -16.36 1.06 -3.21
C GLU A 34 -15.87 1.19 -4.66
N THR A 35 -15.89 2.41 -5.19
CA THR A 35 -15.37 2.72 -6.51
C THR A 35 -13.91 2.32 -6.62
N LYS A 36 -13.08 2.73 -5.63
CA LYS A 36 -11.66 2.38 -5.60
C LYS A 36 -11.43 0.87 -5.53
N LYS A 37 -12.18 0.15 -4.68
CA LYS A 37 -12.11 -1.31 -4.57
C LYS A 37 -12.46 -2.00 -5.90
N ALA A 38 -13.50 -1.53 -6.58
CA ALA A 38 -13.90 -2.06 -7.88
C ALA A 38 -12.81 -1.89 -8.94
N PHE A 39 -12.15 -0.73 -8.97
CA PHE A 39 -11.01 -0.48 -9.85
C PHE A 39 -9.80 -1.36 -9.50
N ASP A 40 -9.44 -1.45 -8.22
CA ASP A 40 -8.31 -2.29 -7.77
C ASP A 40 -8.53 -3.77 -8.13
N GLU A 41 -9.76 -4.28 -7.96
CA GLU A 41 -10.09 -5.65 -8.34
C GLU A 41 -10.05 -5.87 -9.86
N ALA A 42 -10.55 -4.91 -10.65
CA ALA A 42 -10.45 -4.95 -12.10
C ALA A 42 -8.98 -4.96 -12.57
N ILE A 43 -8.13 -4.12 -11.95
CA ILE A 43 -6.68 -4.10 -12.21
C ILE A 43 -6.08 -5.46 -11.86
N LYS A 44 -6.33 -6.02 -10.67
CA LYS A 44 -5.78 -7.32 -10.25
C LYS A 44 -6.19 -8.45 -11.20
N ARG A 45 -7.45 -8.49 -11.64
CA ARG A 45 -7.93 -9.49 -12.63
C ARG A 45 -7.25 -9.31 -13.98
N LEU A 46 -7.02 -8.07 -14.42
CA LEU A 46 -6.29 -7.77 -15.64
C LEU A 46 -4.81 -8.13 -15.52
N GLU A 47 -4.19 -7.89 -14.37
CA GLU A 47 -2.83 -8.30 -14.06
C GLU A 47 -2.70 -9.82 -14.09
N ILE A 48 -3.56 -10.58 -13.41
CA ILE A 48 -3.53 -12.05 -13.46
C ILE A 48 -3.70 -12.55 -14.89
N LYS A 49 -4.68 -12.01 -15.64
CA LYS A 49 -4.90 -12.39 -17.03
C LYS A 49 -3.69 -12.05 -17.89
N ARG A 50 -3.11 -10.88 -17.69
CA ARG A 50 -1.92 -10.41 -18.42
C ARG A 50 -0.67 -11.16 -17.99
N ASP A 51 -0.54 -11.56 -16.74
CA ASP A 51 0.59 -12.30 -16.18
C ASP A 51 0.52 -13.78 -16.57
N PHE A 52 -0.68 -14.34 -16.74
CA PHE A 52 -0.91 -15.62 -17.41
C PHE A 52 -0.55 -15.56 -18.89
N LEU A 53 -1.00 -14.52 -19.61
CA LEU A 53 -0.63 -14.28 -21.01
C LEU A 53 0.87 -14.02 -21.16
N LYS A 54 1.46 -13.29 -20.22
CA LYS A 54 2.88 -13.04 -20.13
C LYS A 54 3.63 -14.31 -19.73
N LYS A 55 3.20 -15.16 -18.79
CA LYS A 55 3.90 -16.43 -18.46
C LYS A 55 3.98 -17.36 -19.67
N ALA A 56 3.00 -17.28 -20.58
CA ALA A 56 3.06 -17.94 -21.89
C ALA A 56 4.05 -17.28 -22.88
N ASP A 57 4.47 -16.02 -22.66
CA ASP A 57 5.26 -15.17 -23.58
C ASP A 57 6.57 -14.58 -22.97
N ILE A 58 6.87 -14.85 -21.68
CA ILE A 58 7.76 -14.02 -20.84
C ILE A 58 9.25 -14.18 -21.12
N ARG A 59 9.68 -15.18 -21.90
CA ARG A 59 11.11 -15.49 -21.93
C ARG A 59 12.02 -14.44 -22.59
N ARG A 60 11.51 -13.41 -23.28
CA ARG A 60 12.41 -12.56 -24.12
C ARG A 60 12.20 -11.04 -24.06
N ASP A 61 11.01 -10.51 -23.78
CA ASP A 61 10.77 -9.09 -24.09
C ASP A 61 10.92 -8.12 -22.91
N HIS A 62 10.73 -8.59 -21.68
CA HIS A 62 11.03 -7.76 -20.50
C HIS A 62 12.52 -7.56 -20.25
N LEU A 63 13.41 -8.32 -20.90
CA LEU A 63 14.87 -8.10 -20.83
C LEU A 63 15.34 -7.02 -21.83
N LYS A 64 14.58 -6.75 -22.91
CA LYS A 64 14.98 -5.84 -23.98
C LYS A 64 14.76 -4.36 -23.64
N LEU A 65 13.74 -4.04 -22.82
CA LEU A 65 13.44 -2.68 -22.35
C LEU A 65 14.54 -2.09 -21.44
N TRP A 66 15.51 -2.91 -21.04
CA TRP A 66 16.54 -2.59 -20.05
C TRP A 66 17.94 -2.55 -20.67
N LYS A 67 18.07 -2.34 -21.98
CA LYS A 67 19.36 -2.04 -22.63
C LYS A 67 19.32 -0.66 -23.28
N HIS A 68 19.42 0.38 -22.47
CA HIS A 68 19.81 1.69 -23.00
C HIS A 68 21.35 1.76 -23.04
N LYS A 69 21.89 1.92 -24.26
CA LYS A 69 23.32 2.10 -24.50
C LYS A 69 23.81 3.38 -23.81
N GLY A 70 24.88 3.22 -23.03
CA GLY A 70 25.52 4.21 -22.17
C GLY A 70 25.55 5.64 -22.71
N LYS A 71 24.91 6.53 -21.97
CA LYS A 71 25.44 7.88 -21.76
C LYS A 71 25.72 7.98 -20.27
N GLN A 72 26.99 8.07 -19.90
CA GLN A 72 27.39 8.34 -18.53
C GLN A 72 26.79 9.69 -18.14
N VAL A 73 25.91 9.67 -17.14
CA VAL A 73 25.36 10.90 -16.57
C VAL A 73 26.51 11.62 -15.87
N ILE A 74 26.90 12.77 -16.41
CA ILE A 74 27.83 13.69 -15.76
C ILE A 74 27.12 14.20 -14.50
N LEU A 75 27.67 13.91 -13.32
CA LEU A 75 27.19 14.48 -12.07
C LEU A 75 27.60 15.95 -12.02
N PRO A 76 26.68 16.93 -12.09
CA PRO A 76 27.00 18.28 -11.65
C PRO A 76 27.11 18.20 -10.12
N ILE A 77 28.32 17.99 -9.60
CA ILE A 77 28.58 17.96 -8.16
C ILE A 77 28.42 19.40 -7.64
N ASN A 78 27.18 19.76 -7.32
CA ASN A 78 26.89 20.98 -6.58
C ASN A 78 27.28 20.73 -5.13
N TRP A 79 28.09 21.62 -4.54
CA TRP A 79 28.56 21.52 -3.15
C TRP A 79 27.41 21.34 -2.15
N ARG A 80 26.22 21.87 -2.47
CA ARG A 80 24.98 21.68 -1.68
C ARG A 80 24.58 20.22 -1.54
N TYR A 81 24.79 19.40 -2.59
CA TYR A 81 24.51 17.96 -2.51
C TYR A 81 25.51 17.26 -1.61
N LEU A 82 26.80 17.58 -1.70
CA LEU A 82 27.82 16.96 -0.86
C LEU A 82 27.57 17.23 0.63
N LEU A 83 27.11 18.44 0.94
CA LEU A 83 26.79 18.85 2.31
C LEU A 83 25.51 18.17 2.86
N SER A 84 24.56 17.81 1.99
CA SER A 84 23.32 17.15 2.40
C SER A 84 23.43 15.62 2.53
N VAL A 85 24.42 14.99 1.87
CA VAL A 85 24.70 13.54 1.95
C VAL A 85 24.70 13.00 3.39
N PRO A 86 25.46 13.55 4.36
CA PRO A 86 25.48 12.99 5.72
C PRO A 86 24.13 13.08 6.43
N PHE A 87 23.31 14.10 6.16
CA PHE A 87 21.98 14.22 6.75
C PHE A 87 20.97 13.25 6.12
N ILE A 88 21.03 13.09 4.80
CA ILE A 88 20.15 12.16 4.08
C ILE A 88 20.48 10.73 4.47
N TYR A 89 21.74 10.33 4.37
CA TYR A 89 22.16 8.95 4.66
C TYR A 89 22.24 8.66 6.16
N GLY A 90 22.47 9.66 7.00
CA GLY A 90 22.43 9.50 8.46
C GLY A 90 21.09 8.97 8.97
N MET A 91 19.99 9.28 8.27
CA MET A 91 18.65 8.76 8.58
C MET A 91 18.51 7.23 8.38
N ILE A 92 19.52 6.56 7.81
CA ILE A 92 19.51 5.09 7.76
C ILE A 92 19.58 4.47 9.16
N ILE A 93 20.29 5.12 10.10
CA ILE A 93 20.46 4.62 11.47
C ILE A 93 19.09 4.57 12.18
N PRO A 94 18.34 5.68 12.31
CA PRO A 94 17.01 5.63 12.91
C PRO A 94 16.04 4.72 12.13
N ALA A 95 16.16 4.63 10.81
CA ALA A 95 15.33 3.71 10.02
C ALA A 95 15.60 2.23 10.36
N ILE A 96 16.86 1.82 10.56
CA ILE A 96 17.19 0.46 10.97
C ILE A 96 16.70 0.18 12.39
N VAL A 97 16.92 1.10 13.32
CA VAL A 97 16.42 0.96 14.71
C VAL A 97 14.89 0.81 14.72
N TRP A 98 14.20 1.66 13.96
CA TRP A 98 12.75 1.57 13.77
C TRP A 98 12.33 0.22 13.20
N HIS A 99 13.02 -0.28 12.17
CA HIS A 99 12.70 -1.56 11.55
C HIS A 99 12.87 -2.73 12.53
N ILE A 100 13.96 -2.76 13.30
CA ILE A 100 14.19 -3.82 14.31
C ILE A 100 13.11 -3.79 15.39
N GLY A 101 12.82 -2.60 15.95
CA GLY A 101 11.79 -2.45 16.97
C GLY A 101 10.40 -2.84 16.44
N LEU A 102 10.09 -2.43 15.21
CA LEU A 102 8.85 -2.78 14.52
C LEU A 102 8.75 -4.29 14.29
N GLU A 103 9.83 -4.97 13.95
CA GLU A 103 9.80 -6.42 13.70
C GLU A 103 9.63 -7.22 15.00
N ILE A 104 10.28 -6.81 16.10
CA ILE A 104 10.03 -7.40 17.42
C ILE A 104 8.57 -7.21 17.80
N TYR A 105 8.06 -5.99 17.69
CA TYR A 105 6.66 -5.66 17.94
C TYR A 105 5.71 -6.51 17.09
N HIS A 106 5.95 -6.57 15.78
CA HIS A 106 5.14 -7.30 14.82
C HIS A 106 5.13 -8.80 15.13
N GLN A 107 6.30 -9.43 15.27
CA GLN A 107 6.42 -10.87 15.46
C GLN A 107 5.88 -11.33 16.83
N VAL A 108 6.04 -10.52 17.88
CA VAL A 108 5.57 -10.85 19.24
C VAL A 108 4.08 -10.55 19.36
N CYS A 109 3.67 -9.29 19.23
CA CYS A 109 2.31 -8.87 19.52
C CYS A 109 1.28 -9.52 18.59
N PHE A 110 1.59 -9.65 17.30
CA PHE A 110 0.59 -10.20 16.36
C PHE A 110 0.33 -11.68 16.63
N ARG A 111 1.36 -12.45 17.02
CA ARG A 111 1.16 -13.84 17.44
C ARG A 111 0.39 -13.94 18.75
N PHE A 112 0.69 -13.09 19.72
CA PHE A 112 -0.02 -13.07 21.00
C PHE A 112 -1.51 -12.73 20.84
N TYR A 113 -1.84 -11.78 19.95
CA TYR A 113 -3.22 -11.33 19.73
C TYR A 113 -3.96 -12.08 18.61
N GLY A 114 -3.30 -13.03 17.92
CA GLY A 114 -3.88 -13.74 16.77
C GLY A 114 -4.15 -12.84 15.56
N ILE A 115 -3.41 -11.73 15.41
CA ILE A 115 -3.50 -10.83 14.27
C ILE A 115 -2.65 -11.44 13.12
N PRO A 116 -3.13 -11.44 11.87
CA PRO A 116 -2.36 -11.99 10.75
C PRO A 116 -1.12 -11.16 10.48
N LEU A 117 0.01 -11.85 10.26
CA LEU A 117 1.30 -11.22 10.00
C LEU A 117 1.31 -10.50 8.64
N VAL A 118 1.98 -9.35 8.59
CA VAL A 118 2.21 -8.59 7.37
C VAL A 118 3.43 -9.15 6.65
N LYS A 119 3.27 -9.58 5.40
CA LYS A 119 4.34 -10.19 4.60
C LYS A 119 5.32 -9.10 4.11
N PRO A 120 6.60 -9.09 4.54
CA PRO A 120 7.54 -8.04 4.14
C PRO A 120 7.76 -7.98 2.62
N ARG A 121 7.68 -9.13 1.94
CA ARG A 121 7.87 -9.25 0.48
C ARG A 121 6.88 -8.42 -0.35
N GLU A 122 5.69 -8.16 0.17
CA GLU A 122 4.67 -7.35 -0.52
C GLU A 122 4.98 -5.84 -0.44
N TYR A 123 5.83 -5.43 0.49
CA TYR A 123 6.16 -4.03 0.75
C TYR A 123 7.54 -3.66 0.24
N PHE A 124 8.55 -4.51 0.47
CA PHE A 124 9.94 -4.26 0.08
C PHE A 124 10.20 -4.66 -1.38
N ILE A 125 9.75 -3.82 -2.32
CA ILE A 125 9.92 -3.99 -3.77
C ILE A 125 11.08 -3.10 -4.26
N TYR A 126 12.02 -3.68 -5.02
CA TYR A 126 13.28 -3.05 -5.43
C TYR A 126 13.55 -3.03 -6.95
N ASP A 127 12.50 -3.03 -7.77
CA ASP A 127 12.61 -3.20 -9.23
C ASP A 127 13.45 -2.12 -9.94
N ARG A 128 13.53 -0.92 -9.36
CA ARG A 128 14.23 0.23 -9.95
C ARG A 128 15.74 0.02 -10.05
N GLN A 129 16.33 -0.90 -9.28
CA GLN A 129 17.77 -1.17 -9.35
C GLN A 129 18.19 -1.92 -10.62
N LEU A 130 17.25 -2.61 -11.27
CA LEU A 130 17.50 -3.35 -12.50
C LEU A 130 17.77 -2.40 -13.68
N LEU A 131 17.47 -1.10 -13.54
CA LEU A 131 17.60 -0.09 -14.60
C LEU A 131 19.08 0.06 -14.97
N SER A 132 19.41 -0.35 -16.20
CA SER A 132 20.79 -0.48 -16.68
C SER A 132 21.51 0.85 -16.92
N TYR A 133 20.76 1.95 -17.03
CA TYR A 133 21.31 3.28 -17.28
C TYR A 133 21.65 4.05 -16.00
N LEU A 134 21.35 3.51 -14.80
CA LEU A 134 21.74 4.15 -13.55
C LEU A 134 23.20 3.89 -13.22
N ASN A 135 23.90 4.95 -12.83
CA ASN A 135 25.25 4.86 -12.26
C ASN A 135 25.22 4.10 -10.90
N PRO A 136 26.34 3.50 -10.46
CA PRO A 136 26.40 2.80 -9.17
C PRO A 136 25.93 3.64 -7.99
N TRP A 137 26.30 4.92 -7.95
CA TRP A 137 25.85 5.87 -6.92
C TRP A 137 24.34 6.11 -6.96
N GLU A 138 23.76 6.28 -8.14
CA GLU A 138 22.31 6.45 -8.29
C GLU A 138 21.55 5.19 -7.86
N LYS A 139 22.13 3.99 -8.07
CA LYS A 139 21.56 2.73 -7.57
C LYS A 139 21.56 2.66 -6.05
N VAL A 140 22.61 3.14 -5.38
CA VAL A 140 22.66 3.24 -3.91
C VAL A 140 21.59 4.21 -3.40
N ASN A 141 21.50 5.40 -3.99
CA ASN A 141 20.46 6.38 -3.65
C ASN A 141 19.06 5.78 -3.83
N CYS A 142 18.84 5.07 -4.94
CA CYS A 142 17.58 4.40 -5.24
C CYS A 142 17.25 3.29 -4.23
N TYR A 143 18.24 2.52 -3.80
CA TYR A 143 18.06 1.50 -2.76
C TYR A 143 17.65 2.13 -1.44
N TYR A 144 18.38 3.16 -1.02
CA TYR A 144 18.10 3.91 0.20
C TYR A 144 16.68 4.46 0.21
N CYS A 145 16.30 5.21 -0.83
CA CYS A 145 14.96 5.78 -0.95
C CYS A 145 13.87 4.70 -1.01
N SER A 146 14.11 3.59 -1.72
CA SER A 146 13.14 2.49 -1.78
C SER A 146 12.96 1.84 -0.42
N TYR A 147 14.06 1.55 0.29
CA TYR A 147 14.04 0.94 1.61
C TYR A 147 13.25 1.79 2.62
N VAL A 148 13.56 3.08 2.75
CA VAL A 148 12.91 3.95 3.74
C VAL A 148 11.41 4.12 3.43
N ASN A 149 11.04 4.35 2.16
CA ASN A 149 9.64 4.50 1.78
C ASN A 149 8.85 3.19 1.97
N ASN A 150 9.43 2.05 1.62
CA ASN A 150 8.79 0.75 1.80
C ASN A 150 8.65 0.41 3.29
N LEU A 151 9.63 0.76 4.12
CA LEU A 151 9.55 0.60 5.58
C LEU A 151 8.40 1.42 6.18
N ILE A 152 8.18 2.66 5.73
CA ILE A 152 7.06 3.50 6.20
C ILE A 152 5.71 2.87 5.80
N ARG A 153 5.59 2.37 4.57
CA ARG A 153 4.38 1.67 4.11
C ARG A 153 4.12 0.41 4.94
N TYR A 154 5.17 -0.35 5.21
CA TYR A 154 5.13 -1.56 6.02
C TYR A 154 4.70 -1.25 7.46
N SER A 155 5.30 -0.24 8.09
CA SER A 155 4.92 0.18 9.44
C SER A 155 3.49 0.72 9.52
N SER A 156 3.02 1.42 8.48
CA SER A 156 1.63 1.90 8.43
C SER A 156 0.63 0.76 8.35
N GLU A 157 0.92 -0.32 7.61
CA GLU A 157 0.06 -1.51 7.58
C GLU A 157 0.02 -2.20 8.94
N ILE A 158 1.17 -2.41 9.57
CA ILE A 158 1.27 -3.03 10.90
C ILE A 158 0.46 -2.19 11.91
N GLY A 159 0.65 -0.87 11.90
CA GLY A 159 -0.13 0.06 12.73
C GLY A 159 -1.62 -0.05 12.44
N GLY A 160 -2.03 -0.07 11.17
CA GLY A 160 -3.42 -0.19 10.78
C GLY A 160 -4.11 -1.49 11.20
N ARG A 161 -3.41 -2.63 11.16
CA ARG A 161 -3.93 -3.91 11.69
C ARG A 161 -4.02 -3.92 13.20
N THR A 162 -3.07 -3.27 13.87
CA THR A 162 -3.11 -3.07 15.33
C THR A 162 -4.31 -2.21 15.73
N GLU A 163 -4.50 -1.08 15.03
CA GLU A 163 -5.59 -0.15 15.27
C GLU A 163 -6.94 -0.82 15.01
N ARG A 164 -7.04 -1.65 13.96
CA ARG A 164 -8.23 -2.48 13.72
C ARG A 164 -8.58 -3.38 14.92
N TYR A 165 -7.59 -3.98 15.56
CA TYR A 165 -7.80 -4.87 16.70
C TYR A 165 -8.17 -4.09 17.98
N TRP A 166 -7.45 -3.00 18.27
CA TRP A 166 -7.50 -2.28 19.54
C TRP A 166 -8.45 -1.08 19.58
N CYS A 167 -8.65 -0.37 18.48
CA CYS A 167 -9.46 0.84 18.45
C CYS A 167 -9.93 1.15 17.02
N PRO A 168 -10.84 0.35 16.44
CA PRO A 168 -11.33 0.55 15.08
C PRO A 168 -12.39 1.66 15.03
N ILE A 169 -12.05 2.86 15.48
CA ILE A 169 -12.97 4.02 15.51
C ILE A 169 -12.45 5.05 14.52
N LYS A 170 -13.32 5.54 13.64
CA LYS A 170 -12.93 6.62 12.72
C LYS A 170 -12.66 7.92 13.47
N TYR A 171 -11.67 8.66 13.00
CA TYR A 171 -11.41 10.02 13.45
C TYR A 171 -12.58 10.93 13.12
N VAL A 172 -12.86 11.88 14.02
CA VAL A 172 -13.87 12.93 13.81
C VAL A 172 -13.55 13.76 12.57
N ARG A 173 -12.27 14.01 12.32
CA ARG A 173 -11.80 14.66 11.10
C ARG A 173 -11.56 13.63 10.00
N ARG A 174 -11.84 14.02 8.76
CA ARG A 174 -11.44 13.23 7.59
C ARG A 174 -9.93 13.08 7.56
N VAL A 175 -9.48 11.84 7.34
CA VAL A 175 -8.06 11.52 7.16
C VAL A 175 -7.81 11.26 5.67
N ASP A 176 -7.05 12.14 5.04
CA ASP A 176 -6.62 11.93 3.67
C ASP A 176 -5.59 10.80 3.60
N LYS A 177 -5.78 9.88 2.64
CA LYS A 177 -4.89 8.72 2.41
C LYS A 177 -4.72 7.83 3.65
N ALA A 178 -5.82 7.52 4.33
CA ALA A 178 -5.82 6.56 5.43
C ALA A 178 -5.27 5.18 5.02
N HIS A 179 -4.79 4.41 6.00
CA HIS A 179 -4.25 3.07 5.79
C HIS A 179 -5.35 2.09 5.32
N SER A 180 -4.93 0.94 4.78
CA SER A 180 -5.80 -0.07 4.16
C SER A 180 -7.00 -0.47 5.04
N GLN A 181 -6.76 -0.65 6.34
CA GLN A 181 -7.75 -1.12 7.31
C GLN A 181 -8.78 -0.05 7.74
N TYR A 182 -8.47 1.25 7.56
CA TYR A 182 -9.30 2.34 8.10
C TYR A 182 -10.73 2.33 7.55
N SER A 183 -10.89 1.83 6.33
CA SER A 183 -12.19 1.72 5.68
C SER A 183 -13.18 0.79 6.37
N GLN A 184 -12.71 -0.09 7.24
CA GLN A 184 -13.52 -1.03 8.00
C GLN A 184 -13.90 -0.49 9.38
N PHE A 185 -13.40 0.69 9.76
CA PHE A 185 -13.59 1.23 11.10
C PHE A 185 -15.01 1.73 11.32
N ILE A 186 -15.40 1.68 12.58
CA ILE A 186 -16.71 2.04 13.09
C ILE A 186 -16.79 3.57 13.15
N ASP A 187 -17.84 4.12 12.57
CA ASP A 187 -18.19 5.52 12.78
C ASP A 187 -18.67 5.71 14.23
N ILE A 188 -18.41 6.87 14.82
CA ILE A 188 -18.78 7.18 16.21
C ILE A 188 -20.30 6.98 16.37
N LYS A 189 -20.67 5.98 17.18
CA LYS A 189 -22.04 5.55 17.48
C LYS A 189 -22.18 5.25 18.98
N ASP A 190 -23.40 4.88 19.40
CA ASP A 190 -23.70 4.41 20.76
C ASP A 190 -22.78 3.27 21.23
N GLU A 191 -22.47 3.26 22.52
CA GLU A 191 -21.51 2.33 23.14
C GLU A 191 -21.84 0.85 22.88
N LYS A 192 -23.12 0.47 22.91
CA LYS A 192 -23.55 -0.91 22.70
C LYS A 192 -23.24 -1.39 21.27
N THR A 193 -23.52 -0.56 20.28
CA THR A 193 -23.24 -0.84 18.86
C THR A 193 -21.74 -0.92 18.61
N LEU A 194 -20.98 -0.01 19.21
CA LEU A 194 -19.52 -0.01 19.15
C LEU A 194 -18.94 -1.33 19.66
N ARG A 195 -19.35 -1.81 20.85
CA ARG A 195 -18.84 -3.06 21.43
C ARG A 195 -19.18 -4.29 20.59
N GLN A 196 -20.36 -4.31 19.96
CA GLN A 196 -20.77 -5.40 19.09
C GLN A 196 -20.00 -5.44 17.77
N GLU A 197 -19.84 -4.30 17.11
CA GLU A 197 -19.08 -4.19 15.85
C GLU A 197 -17.58 -4.41 16.09
N TRP A 198 -17.03 -3.96 17.23
CA TRP A 198 -15.62 -4.12 17.56
C TRP A 198 -15.21 -5.59 17.67
N ASN A 199 -16.03 -6.43 18.30
CA ASN A 199 -15.75 -7.87 18.36
C ASN A 199 -15.71 -8.52 16.97
N LYS A 200 -16.51 -8.03 16.01
CA LYS A 200 -16.48 -8.52 14.63
C LYS A 200 -15.22 -8.09 13.89
N LEU A 201 -14.71 -6.88 14.14
CA LEU A 201 -13.52 -6.36 13.45
C LEU A 201 -12.21 -7.01 13.90
N ARG A 202 -12.21 -7.71 15.04
CA ARG A 202 -11.11 -8.57 15.48
C ARG A 202 -11.01 -9.88 14.68
N ASP A 203 -12.06 -10.25 13.94
CA ASP A 203 -11.96 -11.31 12.94
C ASP A 203 -11.23 -10.74 11.71
N PHE A 204 -10.13 -11.38 11.32
CA PHE A 204 -9.29 -11.01 10.17
C PHE A 204 -9.45 -11.96 8.98
N SER A 205 -10.54 -12.74 8.94
CA SER A 205 -10.83 -13.67 7.85
C SER A 205 -10.81 -13.05 6.44
N ASP A 206 -11.05 -11.74 6.31
CA ASP A 206 -10.96 -10.98 5.04
C ASP A 206 -9.53 -10.81 4.51
N ILE A 207 -8.52 -10.94 5.37
CA ILE A 207 -7.10 -10.87 5.03
C ILE A 207 -6.54 -12.28 4.80
N ASP A 208 -6.90 -13.23 5.68
CA ASP A 208 -6.44 -14.63 5.58
C ASP A 208 -7.01 -15.35 4.36
N SER A 209 -8.22 -15.02 3.92
CA SER A 209 -8.83 -15.61 2.71
C SER A 209 -8.19 -15.17 1.38
N LYS A 210 -7.21 -14.25 1.43
CA LYS A 210 -6.38 -13.87 0.27
C LYS A 210 -5.06 -14.63 0.20
N GLU A 211 -4.80 -15.54 1.14
CA GLU A 211 -3.74 -16.55 1.07
C GLU A 211 -4.06 -17.66 0.06
#